data_AF-A0A5C1MA33-F1
#
_entry.id   AF-A0A5C1MA33-F1
#
_cell.length_a   1.000
_cell.length_b   1.000
_cell.length_c   1.000
_cell.angle_alpha   90.00
_cell.angle_beta   90.00
_cell.angle_gamma   90.00
#
_symmetry.space_group_name_H-M   'P 1'
#
loop_
_entity.id
_entity.type
_entity.pdbx_description
1 polymer ?
#
loop_
_entity_poly.entity_id
_entity_poly.type
_entity_poly.pdbx_seq_one_letter_code
_entity_poly.pdbx_strand_id
1 'polypeptide(L)'
;MNDNADERLDRLFAATRTVPVDTSALEEHFETRLMARLAERRRNAIPWYVMMWRMVPLFAVLVAVIAVYGTSFSSSPSDDLFAAISTGQEEYLAQNILTGE
;
A
#
# COMPACT_ATOMS: atom_id res chain seq x y z
N MET A 1 -13.25 -68.86 2.51
CA MET A 1 -12.11 -68.87 1.54
C MET A 1 -11.67 -67.46 1.17
N ASN A 2 -11.84 -66.47 2.08
CA ASN A 2 -11.54 -65.05 1.85
C ASN A 2 -10.39 -64.55 2.76
N ASP A 3 -10.23 -65.17 3.94
CA ASP A 3 -9.25 -64.79 4.96
C ASP A 3 -7.79 -64.78 4.47
N ASN A 4 -7.42 -65.69 3.57
CA ASN A 4 -6.06 -65.75 3.00
C ASN A 4 -5.75 -64.58 2.06
N ALA A 5 -6.76 -63.98 1.43
CA ALA A 5 -6.58 -62.83 0.55
C ALA A 5 -6.41 -61.55 1.38
N ASP A 6 -7.20 -61.41 2.45
CA ASP A 6 -7.15 -60.29 3.37
C ASP A 6 -5.83 -60.26 4.15
N GLU A 7 -5.34 -61.41 4.62
CA GLU A 7 -4.04 -61.50 5.31
C GLU A 7 -2.86 -61.16 4.39
N ARG A 8 -2.93 -61.50 3.09
CA ARG A 8 -1.91 -61.11 2.11
C ARG A 8 -1.95 -59.61 1.82
N LEU A 9 -3.15 -59.01 1.78
CA LEU A 9 -3.31 -57.56 1.61
C LEU A 9 -2.77 -56.79 2.81
N ASP A 10 -3.10 -57.23 4.03
CA ASP A 10 -2.57 -56.61 5.26
C ASP A 10 -1.05 -56.71 5.32
N ARG A 11 -0.47 -57.84 4.90
CA ARG A 11 0.98 -58.02 4.82
C ARG A 11 1.63 -57.11 3.77
N LEU A 12 0.95 -56.89 2.64
CA LEU A 12 1.40 -55.96 1.61
C LEU A 12 1.31 -54.51 2.09
N PHE A 13 0.24 -54.11 2.76
CA PHE A 13 0.11 -52.76 3.33
C PHE A 13 1.13 -52.51 4.45
N ALA A 14 1.37 -53.50 5.31
CA ALA A 14 2.40 -53.44 6.34
C ALA A 14 3.80 -53.27 5.71
N ALA A 15 4.12 -54.05 4.67
CA ALA A 15 5.40 -53.97 3.96
C ALA A 15 5.57 -52.62 3.22
N THR A 16 4.50 -52.10 2.63
CA THR A 16 4.54 -50.81 1.92
C THR A 16 4.72 -49.65 2.90
N ARG A 17 4.18 -49.75 4.12
CA ARG A 17 4.33 -48.73 5.17
C ARG A 17 5.75 -48.64 5.75
N THR A 18 6.52 -49.71 5.65
CA THR A 18 7.91 -49.76 6.11
C THR A 18 8.92 -49.28 5.07
N VAL A 19 8.51 -49.13 3.82
CA VAL A 19 9.37 -48.59 2.76
C VAL A 19 9.34 -47.06 2.86
N PRO A 20 10.48 -46.40 3.17
CA PRO A 20 10.54 -44.95 3.11
C PRO A 20 10.25 -44.52 1.67
N VAL A 21 9.20 -43.73 1.47
CA VAL A 21 8.88 -43.16 0.17
C VAL A 21 10.06 -42.27 -0.22
N ASP A 22 10.66 -42.57 -1.37
CA ASP A 22 11.77 -41.78 -1.89
C ASP A 22 11.24 -40.42 -2.35
N THR A 23 11.30 -39.43 -1.46
CA THR A 23 10.84 -38.06 -1.72
C THR A 23 11.90 -37.22 -2.43
N SER A 24 13.11 -37.75 -2.62
CA SER A 24 14.25 -37.03 -3.18
C SER A 24 13.94 -36.42 -4.56
N ALA A 25 13.31 -37.19 -5.44
CA ALA A 25 12.89 -36.73 -6.77
C ALA A 25 11.75 -35.69 -6.73
N LEU A 26 10.94 -35.69 -5.67
CA LEU A 26 9.84 -34.73 -5.50
C LEU A 26 10.35 -33.40 -4.93
N GLU A 27 11.39 -33.47 -4.10
CA GLU A 27 12.08 -32.35 -3.47
C GLU A 27 12.98 -31.61 -4.47
N GLU A 28 13.59 -32.32 -5.43
CA GLU A 28 14.62 -31.81 -6.35
C GLU A 28 14.21 -30.56 -7.16
N HIS A 29 12.92 -30.29 -7.33
CA HIS A 29 12.43 -29.10 -8.04
C HIS A 29 11.27 -28.43 -7.32
N PHE A 30 11.11 -28.69 -6.03
CA PHE A 30 10.01 -28.14 -5.25
C PHE A 30 10.21 -26.64 -5.01
N GLU A 31 11.41 -26.24 -4.57
CA GLU A 31 11.75 -24.84 -4.34
C GLU A 31 11.61 -24.01 -5.61
N THR A 32 12.09 -24.53 -6.74
CA THR A 32 12.02 -23.83 -8.04
C THR A 32 10.58 -23.64 -8.49
N ARG A 33 9.73 -24.67 -8.34
CA ARG A 33 8.29 -24.57 -8.66
C ARG A 33 7.55 -23.65 -7.70
N LEU A 34 7.91 -23.65 -6.43
CA LEU A 34 7.29 -22.79 -5.42
C LEU A 34 7.65 -21.32 -5.67
N MET A 35 8.92 -21.03 -5.94
CA MET A 35 9.37 -19.68 -6.28
C MET A 35 8.75 -19.18 -7.58
N ALA A 36 8.65 -20.03 -8.62
CA ALA A 36 7.98 -19.67 -9.87
C ALA A 36 6.51 -19.33 -9.64
N ARG A 37 5.79 -20.14 -8.85
CA ARG A 37 4.37 -19.94 -8.55
C ARG A 37 4.12 -18.71 -7.66
N LEU A 38 5.04 -18.40 -6.75
CA LEU A 38 4.99 -17.20 -5.92
C LEU A 38 5.26 -15.94 -6.75
N ALA A 39 6.24 -15.99 -7.66
CA ALA A 39 6.54 -14.91 -8.58
C ALA A 39 5.35 -14.60 -9.51
N GLU A 40 4.68 -15.64 -10.00
CA GLU A 40 3.50 -15.52 -10.86
C GLU A 40 2.30 -14.89 -10.12
N ARG A 41 2.06 -15.31 -8.87
CA ARG A 41 1.06 -14.64 -7.99
C ARG A 41 1.38 -13.18 -7.75
N ARG A 42 2.66 -12.84 -7.53
CA ARG A 42 3.09 -11.47 -7.28
C ARG A 42 3.01 -10.59 -8.51
N ARG A 43 3.19 -11.17 -9.71
CA ARG A 43 3.09 -10.47 -11.00
C ARG A 43 1.64 -10.18 -11.42
N ASN A 44 0.72 -11.07 -11.08
CA ASN A 44 -0.71 -10.91 -11.38
C ASN A 44 -1.46 -10.02 -10.37
N ALA A 45 -0.87 -9.75 -9.21
CA ALA A 45 -1.37 -8.71 -8.32
C ALA A 45 -1.09 -7.35 -8.96
N ILE A 46 -2.09 -6.78 -9.63
CA ILE A 46 -2.04 -5.39 -10.10
C ILE A 46 -1.64 -4.56 -8.89
N PRO A 47 -0.50 -3.86 -8.95
CA PRO A 47 0.00 -3.24 -7.76
C PRO A 47 -0.92 -2.10 -7.35
N TRP A 48 -1.37 -2.13 -6.09
CA TRP A 48 -2.29 -1.14 -5.52
C TRP A 48 -1.80 0.30 -5.71
N TYR A 49 -0.48 0.50 -5.78
CA TYR A 49 0.16 1.78 -6.06
C TYR A 49 -0.18 2.32 -7.46
N VAL A 50 -0.30 1.47 -8.48
CA VAL A 50 -0.72 1.90 -9.83
C VAL A 50 -2.17 2.40 -9.84
N MET A 51 -3.03 1.79 -9.02
CA MET A 51 -4.41 2.25 -8.82
C MET A 51 -4.44 3.62 -8.14
N MET A 52 -3.57 3.86 -7.15
CA MET A 52 -3.45 5.16 -6.49
C MET A 52 -2.93 6.26 -7.41
N TRP A 53 -1.97 5.96 -8.30
CA TRP A 53 -1.47 6.94 -9.27
C TRP A 53 -2.54 7.45 -10.22
N ARG A 54 -3.60 6.66 -10.47
CA ARG A 54 -4.73 7.10 -11.30
C ARG A 54 -5.66 8.10 -10.60
N MET A 55 -5.60 8.20 -9.27
CA MET A 55 -6.39 9.15 -8.48
C MET A 55 -5.72 10.53 -8.38
N VAL A 56 -4.41 10.61 -8.62
CA VAL A 56 -3.64 11.86 -8.61
C VAL A 56 -4.19 12.94 -9.55
N PRO A 57 -4.47 12.66 -10.85
CA PRO A 57 -5.03 13.68 -11.74
C PRO A 57 -6.43 14.14 -11.31
N LEU A 58 -7.24 13.25 -10.75
CA LEU A 58 -8.59 13.60 -10.26
C LEU A 58 -8.50 14.55 -9.06
N PHE A 59 -7.57 14.29 -8.14
CA PHE A 59 -7.30 15.19 -7.03
C PHE A 59 -6.78 16.56 -7.50
N ALA A 60 -5.88 16.58 -8.49
CA ALA A 60 -5.37 17.83 -9.06
C ALA A 60 -6.49 18.68 -9.69
N VAL A 61 -7.42 18.06 -10.41
CA VAL A 61 -8.60 18.75 -10.97
C VAL A 61 -9.47 19.32 -9.86
N LEU A 62 -9.72 18.56 -8.79
CA LEU A 62 -10.54 19.01 -7.67
C LEU A 62 -9.93 20.22 -6.96
N VAL A 63 -8.61 20.20 -6.72
CA VAL A 63 -7.89 21.36 -6.17
C VAL A 63 -7.92 22.56 -7.11
N ALA A 64 -7.75 22.34 -8.42
CA ALA A 64 -7.83 23.42 -9.40
C ALA A 64 -9.22 24.07 -9.43
N VAL A 65 -10.29 23.27 -9.36
CA VAL A 65 -11.66 23.77 -9.25
C VAL A 65 -11.81 24.61 -7.98
N ILE A 66 -11.38 24.10 -6.82
CA ILE A 66 -11.45 24.87 -5.56
C ILE A 66 -10.66 26.18 -5.65
N ALA A 67 -9.48 26.18 -6.27
CA ALA A 67 -8.69 27.39 -6.46
C ALA A 67 -9.37 28.41 -7.38
N VAL A 68 -10.00 27.96 -8.47
CA VAL A 68 -10.75 28.83 -9.39
C VAL A 68 -11.96 29.44 -8.67
N TYR A 69 -12.75 28.64 -7.97
CA TYR A 69 -13.89 29.14 -7.21
C TYR A 69 -13.46 30.04 -6.04
N GLY A 70 -12.36 29.69 -5.37
CA GLY A 70 -11.76 30.51 -4.33
C GLY A 70 -11.39 31.88 -4.89
N THR A 71 -10.58 31.94 -5.93
CA THR A 71 -10.14 33.21 -6.54
C THR A 71 -11.26 34.00 -7.20
N SER A 72 -12.31 33.36 -7.72
CA SER A 72 -13.41 34.07 -8.38
C SER A 72 -14.48 34.60 -7.42
N PHE A 73 -14.67 33.97 -6.25
CA PHE A 73 -15.71 34.35 -5.28
C PHE A 73 -15.17 34.96 -3.99
N SER A 74 -13.89 34.80 -3.67
CA SER A 74 -13.26 35.57 -2.59
C SER A 74 -12.74 36.89 -3.13
N SER A 75 -13.36 37.99 -2.68
CA SER A 75 -12.79 39.33 -2.82
C SER A 75 -11.38 39.31 -2.22
N SER A 76 -10.40 39.68 -3.04
CA SER A 76 -8.96 39.81 -2.76
C SER A 76 -8.54 39.71 -1.28
N PRO A 77 -8.12 38.53 -0.77
CA PRO A 77 -7.55 38.41 0.58
C PRO A 77 -6.13 38.98 0.69
N SER A 78 -5.50 39.29 -0.44
CA SER A 78 -4.09 39.70 -0.47
C SER A 78 -3.85 41.07 0.15
N ASP A 79 -4.78 42.01 0.01
CA ASP A 79 -4.64 43.33 0.64
C ASP A 79 -4.81 43.24 2.16
N ASP A 80 -5.74 42.39 2.63
CA ASP A 80 -5.99 42.21 4.07
C ASP A 80 -4.83 41.52 4.80
N LEU A 81 -4.10 40.59 4.16
CA LEU A 81 -3.00 39.88 4.81
C LEU A 81 -1.76 40.76 4.98
N PHE A 82 -1.44 41.60 3.99
CA PHE A 82 -0.39 42.61 4.12
C PHE A 82 -0.81 43.74 5.06
N ALA A 83 -2.06 44.18 5.03
CA ALA A 83 -2.59 45.18 5.95
C ALA A 83 -2.63 44.68 7.40
N ALA A 84 -2.95 43.41 7.64
CA ALA A 84 -2.94 42.81 8.98
C ALA A 84 -1.52 42.66 9.56
N ILE A 85 -0.52 42.46 8.70
CA ILE A 85 0.89 42.39 9.11
C ILE A 85 1.47 43.78 9.35
N SER A 86 1.16 44.76 8.49
CA SER A 86 1.67 46.13 8.63
C SER A 86 1.07 46.86 9.83
N THR A 87 -0.23 46.68 10.11
CA THR A 87 -0.90 47.30 11.27
C THR A 87 -0.30 46.85 12.60
N GLY A 88 0.00 45.56 12.76
CA GLY A 88 0.68 45.07 13.96
C GLY A 88 2.08 45.68 14.15
N GLN A 89 2.84 45.86 13.06
CA GLN A 89 4.20 46.41 13.13
C GLN A 89 4.23 47.92 13.44
N GLU A 90 3.24 48.67 12.94
CA GLU A 90 3.05 50.09 13.26
C GLU A 90 2.63 50.29 14.72
N GLU A 91 1.80 49.41 15.27
CA GLU A 91 1.39 49.46 16.69
C GLU A 91 2.57 49.23 17.64
N TYR A 92 3.46 48.28 17.34
CA TYR A 92 4.67 48.06 18.14
C TYR A 92 5.65 49.23 18.08
N LEU A 93 5.81 49.86 16.90
CA LEU A 93 6.67 51.05 16.75
C LEU A 93 6.07 52.27 17.47
N ALA A 94 4.75 52.47 17.35
CA ALA A 94 4.05 53.55 18.04
C ALA A 94 4.11 53.38 19.56
N GLN A 95 3.97 52.14 20.05
CA GLN A 95 4.12 51.83 21.47
C GLN A 95 5.54 52.12 21.95
N ASN A 96 6.58 51.72 21.21
CA ASN A 96 7.97 51.97 21.59
C ASN A 96 8.31 53.48 21.64
N ILE A 97 7.81 54.26 20.67
CA ILE A 97 7.98 55.73 20.64
C ILE A 97 7.24 56.39 21.81
N LEU A 98 6.06 55.91 22.20
CA LEU A 98 5.33 56.44 23.36
C LEU A 98 5.95 56.04 24.70
N THR A 99 6.52 54.84 24.82
CA THR A 99 7.15 54.36 26.06
C THR A 99 8.59 54.80 26.23
N GLY A 100 9.21 55.35 25.17
CA GLY A 100 10.47 56.08 25.27
C GLY A 100 11.71 55.23 25.57
N GLU A 101 11.78 54.00 25.03
CA GLU A 101 13.07 53.31 24.82
C GLU A 101 13.60 53.58 23.40
#